data_AF-A0A9X9WUN3-F1
#
_entry.id   AF-A0A9X9WUN3-F1
#
_cell.length_a   1.000
_cell.length_b   1.000
_cell.length_c   1.000
_cell.angle_alpha   90.00
_cell.angle_beta   90.00
_cell.angle_gamma   90.00
#
_symmetry.space_group_name_H-M   'P 1'
#
loop_
_entity.id
_entity.type
_entity.pdbx_description
1 polymer ?
#
loop_
_entity_poly.entity_id
_entity_poly.type
_entity_poly.pdbx_seq_one_letter_code
_entity_poly.pdbx_strand_id
1 'polypeptide(L)'
;MPYTPLSKSMMDLLSHISLPAAGNAVPGADAPLTDPATPLTKPVDGAHGLLDTLLAEVEADLREGRNPAAGTALGLVGTRVSLDAVRGVAPPRHVEWLAAHLRTAAREMAEGHPGKALKAVRLARLALRT
;
A
#
# COMPACT_ATOMS: atom_id res chain seq x y z
N MET A 1 -39.40 11.48 28.10
CA MET A 1 -38.39 11.65 27.04
C MET A 1 -37.70 12.98 27.27
N PRO A 2 -36.38 12.99 27.56
CA PRO A 2 -35.49 13.43 26.50
C PRO A 2 -34.24 12.54 26.39
N TYR A 3 -34.07 11.99 25.19
CA TYR A 3 -32.84 11.36 24.72
C TYR A 3 -31.78 12.45 24.55
N THR A 4 -30.75 12.43 25.38
CA THR A 4 -29.51 13.15 25.09
C THR A 4 -28.77 12.40 23.98
N PRO A 5 -28.41 13.08 22.87
CA PRO A 5 -27.83 12.41 21.72
C PRO A 5 -26.38 11.97 22.05
N LEU A 6 -26.16 10.65 21.98
CA LEU A 6 -24.88 9.95 22.18
C LEU A 6 -23.73 10.52 21.33
N SER A 7 -24.05 11.25 20.27
CA SER A 7 -23.12 11.82 19.30
C SER A 7 -22.23 12.93 19.88
N LYS A 8 -22.67 13.65 20.92
CA LYS A 8 -21.83 14.70 21.53
C LYS A 8 -20.71 14.13 22.40
N SER A 9 -20.95 12.98 23.05
CA SER A 9 -19.97 12.27 23.89
C SER A 9 -18.87 11.60 23.05
N MET A 10 -19.23 11.08 21.88
CA MET A 10 -18.27 10.37 21.02
C MET A 10 -17.28 11.31 20.31
N MET A 11 -17.69 12.54 19.94
CA MET A 11 -16.76 13.55 19.41
C MET A 11 -15.82 14.11 20.49
N ASP A 12 -16.26 14.20 21.74
CA ASP A 12 -15.42 14.68 22.85
C ASP A 12 -14.37 13.63 23.28
N LEU A 13 -14.71 12.34 23.19
CA LEU A 13 -13.74 11.25 23.34
C LEU A 13 -12.68 11.25 22.23
N LEU A 14 -13.03 11.66 21.00
CA LEU A 14 -12.09 11.77 19.88
C LEU A 14 -11.19 13.01 19.98
N SER A 15 -11.61 14.07 20.69
CA SER A 15 -10.82 15.30 20.87
C SER A 15 -9.70 15.14 21.91
N HIS A 16 -9.83 14.16 22.82
CA HIS A 16 -8.85 13.87 23.87
C HIS A 16 -7.77 12.86 23.44
N ILE A 17 -7.98 12.16 22.34
CA ILE A 17 -6.94 11.37 21.68
C ILE A 17 -6.09 12.36 20.88
N SER A 18 -5.18 13.04 21.58
CA SER A 18 -4.02 13.62 20.94
C SER A 18 -3.19 12.46 20.38
N LEU A 19 -3.52 12.03 19.16
CA LEU A 19 -2.60 11.28 18.33
C LEU A 19 -1.33 12.13 18.28
N PRO A 20 -0.17 11.63 18.71
CA PRO A 20 1.06 12.31 18.37
C PRO A 20 1.03 12.44 16.86
N ALA A 21 1.06 13.69 16.36
CA ALA A 21 1.26 13.95 14.95
C ALA A 21 2.41 13.04 14.53
N ALA A 22 2.10 12.02 13.71
CA ALA A 22 3.09 11.07 13.26
C ALA A 22 4.21 11.92 12.70
N GLY A 23 5.31 11.97 13.45
CA GLY A 23 6.41 12.85 13.15
C GLY A 23 6.79 12.60 11.71
N ASN A 24 6.66 13.63 10.89
CA ASN A 24 7.26 13.70 9.58
C ASN A 24 8.77 13.56 9.76
N ALA A 25 9.22 12.33 9.92
CA ALA A 25 10.58 11.90 9.82
C ALA A 25 10.52 10.52 9.15
N VAL A 26 10.11 10.53 7.88
CA VAL A 26 10.66 9.53 6.95
C VAL A 26 12.16 9.75 7.04
N PRO A 27 12.95 8.78 7.55
CA PRO A 27 14.38 8.96 7.64
C PRO A 27 14.89 9.24 6.22
N GLY A 28 15.51 10.41 6.04
CA GLY A 28 15.95 10.95 4.75
C GLY A 28 17.11 10.20 4.09
N ALA A 29 17.14 8.87 4.20
CA ALA A 29 18.14 7.98 3.60
C ALA A 29 17.55 7.01 2.55
N ASP A 30 16.22 6.96 2.37
CA ASP A 30 15.53 5.95 1.52
C ASP A 30 15.35 6.32 0.04
N ALA A 31 15.85 7.47 -0.41
CA ALA A 31 15.80 7.87 -1.81
C ALA A 31 16.19 6.74 -2.80
N PRO A 32 17.32 5.99 -2.59
CA PRO A 32 17.66 4.88 -3.47
C PRO A 32 16.66 3.71 -3.37
N LEU A 33 16.06 3.41 -2.22
CA LEU A 33 15.15 2.26 -2.08
C LEU A 33 13.80 2.50 -2.78
N THR A 34 13.36 3.76 -2.81
CA THR A 34 12.15 4.20 -3.52
C THR A 34 12.34 4.40 -5.02
N ASP A 35 13.59 4.42 -5.49
CA ASP A 35 13.90 4.44 -6.93
C ASP A 35 13.51 3.08 -7.54
N PRO A 36 12.58 3.05 -8.52
CA PRO A 36 12.24 1.82 -9.21
C PRO A 36 13.43 1.21 -9.98
N ALA A 37 14.51 1.94 -10.27
CA ALA A 37 15.72 1.37 -10.89
C ALA A 37 16.57 0.55 -9.89
N THR A 38 16.38 0.75 -8.58
CA THR A 38 17.17 0.04 -7.56
C THR A 38 16.66 -1.41 -7.40
N PRO A 39 17.53 -2.42 -7.28
CA PRO A 39 17.11 -3.78 -6.95
C PRO A 39 16.71 -3.91 -5.46
N LEU A 40 15.63 -4.64 -5.16
CA LEU A 40 15.27 -4.96 -3.77
C LEU A 40 15.95 -6.28 -3.34
N THR A 41 16.64 -6.26 -2.21
CA THR A 41 17.62 -7.30 -1.83
C THR A 41 17.07 -8.52 -1.10
N LYS A 42 15.85 -8.49 -0.55
CA LYS A 42 15.28 -9.62 0.21
C LYS A 42 14.01 -10.19 -0.41
N PRO A 43 14.00 -11.45 -0.89
CA PRO A 43 12.75 -12.09 -1.29
C PRO A 43 11.81 -12.23 -0.09
N VAL A 44 10.51 -12.17 -0.34
CA VAL A 44 9.48 -12.42 0.67
C VAL A 44 9.02 -13.86 0.50
N ASP A 45 9.05 -14.64 1.58
CA ASP A 45 8.63 -16.04 1.56
C ASP A 45 7.16 -16.20 2.01
N GLY A 46 6.59 -17.38 1.75
CA GLY A 46 5.25 -17.76 2.24
C GLY A 46 4.10 -17.04 1.52
N ALA A 47 3.00 -16.80 2.23
CA ALA A 47 1.77 -16.22 1.66
C ALA A 47 1.99 -14.81 1.06
N HIS A 48 2.94 -14.05 1.60
CA HIS A 48 3.28 -12.71 1.14
C HIS A 48 4.24 -12.72 -0.07
N GLY A 49 4.93 -13.83 -0.34
CA GLY A 49 5.80 -13.97 -1.51
C GLY A 49 5.04 -13.84 -2.84
N LEU A 50 3.82 -14.36 -2.91
CA LEU A 50 2.97 -14.20 -4.09
C LEU A 50 2.60 -12.72 -4.34
N LEU A 51 2.33 -11.96 -3.27
CA LEU A 51 2.05 -10.53 -3.38
C LEU A 51 3.27 -9.77 -3.90
N ASP A 52 4.48 -10.12 -3.43
CA ASP A 52 5.72 -9.51 -3.90
C ASP A 52 6.00 -9.82 -5.37
N THR A 53 5.75 -11.06 -5.82
CA THR A 53 5.88 -11.47 -7.23
C THR A 53 4.93 -10.69 -8.13
N LEU A 54 3.65 -10.61 -7.77
CA LEU A 54 2.66 -9.87 -8.55
C LEU A 54 2.99 -8.38 -8.61
N LEU A 55 3.46 -7.79 -7.50
CA LEU A 55 3.91 -6.41 -7.50
C LEU A 55 5.18 -6.20 -8.34
N ALA A 56 6.08 -7.20 -8.41
CA ALA A 56 7.24 -7.16 -9.27
C ALA A 56 6.85 -7.14 -10.76
N GLU A 57 5.85 -7.95 -11.14
CA GLU A 57 5.28 -7.97 -12.49
C GLU A 57 4.68 -6.61 -12.85
N VAL A 58 3.90 -6.01 -11.94
CA VAL A 58 3.35 -4.66 -12.14
C VAL A 58 4.48 -3.65 -12.37
N GLU A 59 5.55 -3.67 -11.59
CA GLU A 59 6.68 -2.75 -11.83
C GLU A 59 7.34 -2.99 -13.19
N ALA A 60 7.53 -4.24 -13.61
CA ALA A 60 8.13 -4.58 -14.90
C ALA A 60 7.25 -4.07 -16.05
N ASP A 61 5.95 -4.37 -16.01
CA ASP A 61 4.97 -3.91 -16.99
C ASP A 61 4.93 -2.38 -17.09
N LEU A 62 5.00 -1.67 -15.96
CA LEU A 62 5.03 -0.21 -15.94
C LEU A 62 6.34 0.36 -16.52
N ARG A 63 7.49 -0.28 -16.28
CA ARG A 63 8.77 0.13 -16.89
C ARG A 63 8.78 -0.08 -18.40
N GLU A 64 8.16 -1.16 -18.87
CA GLU A 64 8.08 -1.52 -20.28
C GLU A 64 6.91 -0.84 -21.01
N GLY A 65 6.12 -0.01 -20.31
CA GLY A 65 4.99 0.74 -20.88
C GLY A 65 3.74 -0.11 -21.16
N ARG A 66 3.67 -1.34 -20.62
CA ARG A 66 2.52 -2.25 -20.74
C ARG A 66 1.44 -1.91 -19.71
N ASN A 67 0.91 -0.68 -19.77
CA ASN A 67 -0.06 -0.15 -18.81
C ASN A 67 -1.32 -1.03 -18.62
N PRO A 68 -1.93 -1.64 -19.67
CA PRO A 68 -3.07 -2.52 -19.49
C PRO A 68 -2.74 -3.77 -18.65
N ALA A 69 -1.59 -4.39 -18.92
CA ALA A 69 -1.12 -5.56 -18.17
C ALA A 69 -0.83 -5.20 -16.70
N ALA A 70 -0.14 -4.08 -16.48
CA ALA A 70 0.11 -3.54 -15.14
C ALA A 70 -1.18 -3.30 -14.35
N GLY A 71 -2.20 -2.73 -15.01
CA GLY A 71 -3.52 -2.50 -14.39
C GLY A 71 -4.20 -3.81 -13.99
N THR A 72 -4.17 -4.82 -14.85
CA THR A 72 -4.71 -6.15 -14.54
C THR A 72 -3.97 -6.81 -13.37
N ALA A 73 -2.64 -6.83 -13.41
CA ALA A 73 -1.83 -7.42 -12.34
C ALA A 73 -2.04 -6.68 -11.00
N LEU A 74 -2.16 -5.35 -11.01
CA LEU A 74 -2.47 -4.57 -9.83
C LEU A 74 -3.86 -4.90 -9.24
N GLY A 75 -4.85 -5.15 -10.09
CA GLY A 75 -6.18 -5.64 -9.69
C GLY A 75 -6.13 -7.01 -9.01
N LEU A 76 -5.29 -7.93 -9.52
CA LEU A 76 -5.06 -9.24 -8.92
C LEU A 76 -4.42 -9.13 -7.54
N VAL A 77 -3.45 -8.22 -7.36
CA VAL A 77 -2.84 -7.94 -6.05
C VAL A 77 -3.91 -7.52 -5.03
N GLY A 78 -4.77 -6.55 -5.38
CA GLY A 78 -5.83 -6.07 -4.49
C GLY A 78 -6.84 -7.17 -4.11
N THR A 79 -7.19 -8.03 -5.07
CA THR A 79 -8.07 -9.17 -4.84
C THR A 79 -7.41 -10.21 -3.92
N ARG A 80 -6.11 -10.46 -4.11
CA ARG A 80 -5.36 -11.42 -3.29
C ARG A 80 -5.24 -10.96 -1.84
N VAL A 81 -4.89 -9.69 -1.62
CA VAL A 81 -4.86 -9.09 -0.26
C VAL A 81 -6.21 -9.26 0.45
N SER A 82 -7.31 -8.99 -0.26
CA SER A 82 -8.66 -9.13 0.28
C SER A 82 -9.00 -10.59 0.61
N LEU A 83 -8.64 -11.53 -0.27
CA LEU A 83 -8.86 -12.96 -0.05
C LEU A 83 -8.05 -13.50 1.13
N ASP A 84 -6.80 -13.08 1.27
CA ASP A 84 -5.94 -13.47 2.39
C ASP A 84 -6.50 -12.97 3.73
N ALA A 85 -7.08 -11.76 3.76
CA ALA A 85 -7.80 -11.25 4.93
C ALA A 85 -9.02 -12.11 5.30
N VAL A 86 -9.84 -12.51 4.32
CA VAL A 86 -11.00 -13.39 4.53
C VAL A 86 -10.59 -14.78 5.03
N ARG A 87 -9.43 -15.28 4.59
CA ARG A 87 -8.89 -16.58 5.00
C ARG A 87 -8.18 -16.56 6.36
N GLY A 88 -8.11 -15.40 7.03
CA GLY A 88 -7.41 -15.25 8.30
C GLY A 88 -5.89 -15.42 8.17
N VAL A 89 -5.32 -15.18 6.98
CA VAL A 89 -3.87 -15.15 6.81
C VAL A 89 -3.33 -13.98 7.63
N ALA A 90 -2.23 -14.21 8.35
CA ALA A 90 -1.58 -13.15 9.11
C ALA A 90 -1.24 -11.97 8.17
N PRO A 91 -1.71 -10.76 8.47
CA PRO A 91 -1.45 -9.61 7.61
C PRO A 91 0.04 -9.25 7.64
N PRO A 92 0.57 -8.62 6.57
CA PRO A 92 1.89 -8.01 6.61
C PRO A 92 1.98 -7.01 7.76
N ARG A 93 3.19 -6.82 8.30
CA ARG A 93 3.44 -5.91 9.42
C ARG A 93 2.93 -4.49 9.17
N HIS A 94 3.05 -4.00 7.93
CA HIS A 94 2.61 -2.68 7.51
C HIS A 94 1.47 -2.74 6.49
N VAL A 95 0.45 -3.57 6.74
CA VAL A 95 -0.70 -3.77 5.82
C VAL A 95 -1.44 -2.47 5.44
N GLU A 96 -1.59 -1.52 6.36
CA GLU A 96 -2.20 -0.21 6.07
C GLU A 96 -1.36 0.62 5.09
N TRP A 97 -0.03 0.53 5.22
CA TRP A 97 0.90 1.21 4.33
C TRP A 97 0.89 0.59 2.93
N LEU A 98 0.88 -0.75 2.86
CA LEU A 98 0.66 -1.51 1.63
C LEU A 98 -0.64 -1.08 0.94
N ALA A 99 -1.76 -1.08 1.67
CA ALA A 99 -3.07 -0.72 1.14
C ALA A 99 -3.15 0.75 0.68
N ALA A 100 -2.47 1.67 1.36
CA ALA A 100 -2.36 3.06 0.92
C ALA A 100 -1.66 3.17 -0.44
N HIS A 101 -0.50 2.52 -0.59
CA HIS A 101 0.27 2.56 -1.84
C HIS A 101 -0.40 1.83 -3.00
N LEU A 102 -1.13 0.75 -2.75
CA LEU A 102 -1.96 0.09 -3.76
C LEU A 102 -3.06 1.01 -4.28
N ARG A 103 -3.75 1.73 -3.37
CA ARG A 103 -4.76 2.72 -3.76
C ARG A 103 -4.16 3.87 -4.56
N THR A 104 -2.99 4.38 -4.14
CA THR A 104 -2.27 5.40 -4.91
C THR A 104 -1.90 4.87 -6.29
N ALA A 105 -1.31 3.68 -6.40
CA ALA A 105 -0.95 3.09 -7.68
C ALA A 105 -2.17 2.96 -8.62
N ALA A 106 -3.30 2.47 -8.11
CA ALA A 106 -4.52 2.32 -8.88
C ALA A 106 -5.07 3.66 -9.37
N ARG A 107 -5.05 4.68 -8.50
CA ARG A 107 -5.48 6.04 -8.86
C ARG A 107 -4.58 6.64 -9.93
N GLU A 108 -3.26 6.61 -9.76
CA GLU A 108 -2.32 7.16 -10.73
C GLU A 108 -2.39 6.43 -12.08
N MET A 109 -2.68 5.13 -12.08
CA MET A 109 -2.99 4.38 -13.31
C MET A 109 -4.25 4.87 -14.00
N ALA A 110 -5.33 5.09 -13.24
CA ALA A 110 -6.59 5.61 -13.77
C ALA A 110 -6.46 7.05 -14.30
N GLU A 111 -5.57 7.85 -13.71
CA GLU A 111 -5.25 9.21 -14.14
C GLU A 111 -4.26 9.27 -15.32
N GLY A 112 -3.71 8.13 -15.75
CA GLY A 112 -2.73 8.09 -16.84
C GLY A 112 -1.32 8.56 -16.46
N HIS A 113 -0.94 8.42 -15.19
CA HIS A 113 0.38 8.76 -14.65
C HIS A 113 1.21 7.50 -14.32
N PRO A 114 1.66 6.70 -15.32
CA PRO A 114 2.34 5.43 -15.07
C PRO A 114 3.65 5.57 -14.28
N GLY A 115 4.38 6.69 -14.41
CA GLY A 115 5.59 6.93 -13.62
C GLY A 115 5.31 7.13 -12.13
N LYS A 116 4.19 7.77 -11.78
CA LYS A 116 3.75 7.91 -10.37
C LYS A 116 3.19 6.58 -9.84
N ALA A 117 2.48 5.85 -10.68
CA ALA A 117 2.03 4.49 -10.36
C ALA A 117 3.21 3.56 -10.07
N LEU A 118 4.27 3.60 -10.89
CA LEU A 118 5.49 2.81 -10.68
C LEU A 118 6.13 3.10 -9.32
N LYS A 119 6.23 4.38 -8.95
CA LYS A 119 6.73 4.79 -7.64
C LYS A 119 5.84 4.27 -6.50
N ALA A 120 4.52 4.31 -6.65
CA ALA A 120 3.59 3.81 -5.64
C ALA A 120 3.68 2.28 -5.49
N VAL A 121 3.75 1.53 -6.60
CA VAL A 121 3.96 0.07 -6.58
C VAL A 121 5.27 -0.29 -5.88
N ARG A 122 6.32 0.50 -6.12
CA ARG A 122 7.61 0.33 -5.45
C ARG A 122 7.51 0.49 -3.93
N LEU A 123 6.79 1.51 -3.48
CA LEU A 123 6.53 1.74 -2.06
C LEU A 123 5.65 0.62 -1.45
N ALA A 124 4.70 0.08 -2.21
CA ALA A 124 3.90 -1.08 -1.80
C ALA A 124 4.79 -2.32 -1.53
N ARG A 125 5.77 -2.60 -2.41
CA ARG A 125 6.72 -3.70 -2.21
C ARG A 125 7.62 -3.51 -1.01
N LEU A 126 8.06 -2.27 -0.75
CA LEU A 126 8.83 -1.95 0.45
C LEU A 126 8.00 -2.22 1.71
N ALA A 127 6.74 -1.77 1.74
CA ALA A 127 5.82 -1.99 2.85
C ALA A 127 5.58 -3.48 3.16
N LEU A 128 5.63 -4.34 2.14
CA LEU A 128 5.49 -5.78 2.29
C LEU A 128 6.73 -6.45 2.90
N ARG A 129 7.90 -5.83 2.78
CA ARG A 129 9.22 -6.40 3.15
C ARG A 129 9.75 -5.92 4.51
N THR A 130 9.19 -4.84 5.05
CA THR A 130 9.53 -4.23 6.36
C THR A 130 8.70 -4.81 7.51
#